data_AF-A0AAU7HEF7-F1
#
_entry.id   AF-A0AAU7HEF7-F1
#
_cell.length_a   1.000
_cell.length_b   1.000
_cell.length_c   1.000
_cell.angle_alpha   90.00
_cell.angle_beta   90.00
_cell.angle_gamma   90.00
#
_symmetry.space_group_name_H-M   'P 1'
#
loop_
_entity.id
_entity.type
_entity.pdbx_description
1 polymer ?
#
loop_
_entity_poly.entity_id
_entity_poly.type
_entity_poly.pdbx_seq_one_letter_code
_entity_poly.pdbx_strand_id
1 'polypeptide(L)'
;MMPVSRYLCIFINVGLEDLAKTSGNNTFAGDQKFTGGVSLPANTAYKGIGLQAWFDYKQDKDDTLTALSGKDVAGLLSYLGLTSAAKTDAKNTFTQKQTFSGSVALPSDTTLNGIGLESLFDSKLDASNALGTGQNWVDVTASRTAGVTYTNTTTRPICVSIPETADGQRGLYVGGVLTAFARGADSDSTLFAIVPPGAQYIFSGAFSSWAELR
;
A
#
# COMPACT_ATOMS: atom_id res chain seq x y z
N MET A 1 -7.43 -124.88 13.41
CA MET A 1 -6.61 -123.83 14.04
C MET A 1 -7.15 -122.49 13.56
N MET A 2 -7.93 -121.79 14.39
CA MET A 2 -8.56 -120.50 14.03
C MET A 2 -7.52 -119.37 14.03
N PRO A 3 -7.60 -118.39 13.11
CA PRO A 3 -7.09 -117.05 13.34
C PRO A 3 -8.22 -116.07 13.66
N VAL A 4 -7.85 -115.09 14.48
CA VAL A 4 -8.68 -114.18 15.28
C VAL A 4 -9.16 -112.97 14.46
N SER A 5 -10.41 -112.55 14.65
CA SER A 5 -11.02 -111.35 14.08
C SER A 5 -10.28 -110.05 14.44
N ARG A 6 -10.28 -109.06 13.54
CA ARG A 6 -10.27 -107.63 13.91
C ARG A 6 -11.14 -106.83 12.93
N TYR A 7 -12.31 -106.38 13.41
CA TYR A 7 -13.10 -105.34 12.76
C TYR A 7 -12.43 -103.99 13.03
N LEU A 8 -12.02 -103.28 11.97
CA LEU A 8 -11.65 -101.87 12.08
C LEU A 8 -12.87 -101.03 11.75
N CYS A 9 -13.53 -100.53 12.79
CA CYS A 9 -14.60 -99.54 12.66
C CYS A 9 -13.93 -98.16 12.58
N ILE A 10 -13.79 -97.60 11.36
CA ILE A 10 -13.39 -96.20 11.20
C ILE A 10 -14.67 -95.37 11.25
N PHE A 11 -14.95 -94.78 12.41
CA PHE A 11 -15.84 -93.64 12.50
C PHE A 11 -15.09 -92.44 11.90
N ILE A 12 -15.31 -92.12 10.62
CA ILE A 12 -14.93 -90.81 10.12
C ILE A 12 -15.97 -89.84 10.66
N ASN A 13 -15.68 -89.28 11.83
CA ASN A 13 -16.34 -88.11 12.37
C ASN A 13 -15.94 -86.89 11.51
N VAL A 14 -16.44 -86.83 10.27
CA VAL A 14 -16.45 -85.56 9.53
C VAL A 14 -17.64 -84.78 10.03
N GLY A 15 -17.39 -83.98 11.06
CA GLY A 15 -18.34 -83.00 11.58
C GLY A 15 -18.85 -82.13 10.45
N LEU A 16 -20.15 -81.82 10.50
CA LEU A 16 -20.91 -80.95 9.61
C LEU A 16 -20.46 -79.47 9.63
N GLU A 17 -19.25 -79.16 10.08
CA GLU A 17 -18.78 -77.79 10.31
C GLU A 17 -18.19 -77.12 9.06
N ASP A 18 -18.00 -77.85 7.95
CA ASP A 18 -17.22 -77.35 6.80
C ASP A 18 -17.99 -77.03 5.50
N LEU A 19 -19.34 -77.06 5.47
CA LEU A 19 -20.06 -76.75 4.22
C LEU A 19 -20.43 -75.28 3.98
N ALA A 20 -20.26 -74.38 4.95
CA ALA A 20 -20.72 -72.98 4.81
C ALA A 20 -19.59 -71.94 4.61
N LYS A 21 -18.30 -72.35 4.64
CA LYS A 21 -17.18 -71.40 4.73
C LYS A 21 -16.34 -71.22 3.46
N THR A 22 -16.73 -71.74 2.30
CA THR A 22 -15.84 -71.72 1.11
C THR A 22 -16.43 -71.19 -0.20
N SER A 23 -17.60 -70.56 -0.19
CA SER A 23 -18.08 -69.82 -1.37
C SER A 23 -18.00 -68.31 -1.13
N GLY A 24 -17.38 -67.56 -2.06
CA GLY A 24 -17.22 -66.10 -1.94
C GLY A 24 -18.54 -65.33 -1.84
N ASN A 25 -19.67 -65.95 -2.18
CA ASN A 25 -21.01 -65.38 -2.12
C ASN A 25 -22.00 -66.42 -1.59
N ASN A 26 -22.38 -66.33 -0.32
CA ASN A 26 -23.44 -67.16 0.26
C ASN A 26 -24.81 -66.48 0.05
N THR A 27 -25.79 -67.22 -0.47
CA THR A 27 -27.19 -66.79 -0.54
C THR A 27 -27.97 -67.44 0.60
N PHE A 28 -28.55 -66.63 1.47
CA PHE A 28 -29.37 -67.08 2.59
C PHE A 28 -30.85 -66.81 2.29
N ALA A 29 -31.73 -67.79 2.54
CA ALA A 29 -33.17 -67.63 2.42
C ALA A 29 -33.81 -67.45 3.81
N GLY A 30 -34.76 -66.52 3.93
CA GLY A 30 -35.45 -66.19 5.19
C GLY A 30 -34.69 -65.21 6.09
N ASP A 31 -35.31 -64.83 7.22
CA ASP A 31 -34.75 -63.86 8.16
C ASP A 31 -33.44 -64.37 8.78
N GLN A 32 -32.37 -63.60 8.59
CA GLN A 32 -31.06 -63.92 9.16
C GLN A 32 -30.83 -63.08 10.42
N LYS A 33 -30.50 -63.74 11.53
CA LYS A 33 -30.15 -63.08 12.80
C LYS A 33 -28.69 -63.34 13.13
N PHE A 34 -27.86 -62.30 13.06
CA PHE A 34 -26.48 -62.35 13.50
C PHE A 34 -26.38 -61.82 14.94
N THR A 35 -25.65 -62.51 15.81
CA THR A 35 -25.50 -62.16 17.23
C THR A 35 -24.16 -61.49 17.56
N GLY A 36 -23.37 -61.16 16.54
CA GLY A 36 -22.09 -60.44 16.65
C GLY A 36 -21.95 -59.33 15.61
N GLY A 37 -20.83 -58.60 15.64
CA GLY A 37 -20.54 -57.55 14.67
C GLY A 37 -20.42 -58.10 13.24
N VAL A 38 -21.17 -57.54 12.31
CA VAL A 38 -21.11 -57.86 10.89
C VAL A 38 -20.19 -56.86 10.20
N SER A 39 -19.04 -57.31 9.70
CA SER A 39 -18.13 -56.47 8.90
C SER A 39 -18.57 -56.49 7.44
N LEU A 40 -18.70 -55.31 6.84
CA LEU A 40 -19.15 -55.12 5.47
C LEU A 40 -18.07 -54.35 4.69
N PRO A 41 -17.82 -54.69 3.41
CA PRO A 41 -16.85 -53.95 2.59
C PRO A 41 -17.32 -52.52 2.32
N ALA A 42 -16.37 -51.59 2.31
CA ALA A 42 -16.64 -50.16 2.13
C ALA A 42 -17.41 -49.87 0.84
N ASN A 43 -18.35 -48.92 0.90
CA ASN A 43 -19.07 -48.34 -0.24
C ASN A 43 -20.02 -49.31 -1.00
N THR A 44 -20.54 -50.33 -0.33
CA THR A 44 -21.55 -51.22 -0.93
C THR A 44 -22.94 -50.59 -0.83
N ALA A 45 -23.61 -50.36 -1.96
CA ALA A 45 -25.00 -49.88 -1.99
C ALA A 45 -25.96 -51.04 -1.73
N TYR A 46 -26.76 -50.97 -0.67
CA TYR A 46 -27.76 -52.00 -0.36
C TYR A 46 -29.10 -51.61 -0.96
N LYS A 47 -29.73 -52.52 -1.71
CA LYS A 47 -31.13 -52.39 -2.15
C LYS A 47 -31.96 -53.44 -1.45
N GLY A 48 -32.79 -53.01 -0.50
CA GLY A 48 -33.78 -53.83 0.19
C GLY A 48 -34.76 -52.95 0.95
N ILE A 49 -36.03 -53.35 1.00
CA ILE A 49 -37.05 -52.69 1.81
C ILE A 49 -36.81 -53.08 3.28
N GLY A 50 -36.68 -52.10 4.19
CA GLY A 50 -36.55 -52.35 5.64
C GLY A 50 -35.14 -52.36 6.25
N LEU A 51 -34.09 -52.00 5.51
CA LEU A 51 -32.76 -51.73 6.07
C LEU A 51 -32.76 -50.41 6.85
N GLN A 52 -32.87 -50.49 8.18
CA GLN A 52 -32.57 -49.36 9.10
C GLN A 52 -31.06 -49.24 9.40
N ALA A 53 -30.19 -49.79 8.56
CA ALA A 53 -28.79 -49.42 8.58
C ALA A 53 -28.69 -48.04 7.94
N TRP A 54 -28.70 -47.00 8.77
CA TRP A 54 -28.33 -45.65 8.38
C TRP A 54 -26.94 -45.75 7.74
N PHE A 55 -26.84 -45.56 6.41
CA PHE A 55 -25.58 -45.15 5.81
C PHE A 55 -25.34 -43.71 6.23
N ASP A 56 -24.92 -43.53 7.48
CA ASP A 56 -24.49 -42.25 8.02
C ASP A 56 -23.11 -41.89 7.50
N TYR A 57 -22.97 -41.80 6.18
CA TYR A 57 -22.12 -40.74 5.66
C TYR A 57 -22.99 -39.52 5.38
N LYS A 58 -23.81 -39.15 6.37
CA LYS A 58 -23.99 -37.71 6.60
C LYS A 58 -22.58 -37.23 6.87
N GLN A 59 -22.08 -36.28 6.06
CA GLN A 59 -20.93 -35.50 6.48
C GLN A 59 -21.16 -35.20 7.96
N ASP A 60 -20.23 -35.65 8.82
CA ASP A 60 -20.38 -35.45 10.25
C ASP A 60 -20.84 -34.02 10.45
N LYS A 61 -21.82 -33.83 11.33
CA LYS A 61 -22.35 -32.51 11.66
C LYS A 61 -21.18 -31.71 12.23
N ASP A 62 -20.39 -31.16 11.34
CA ASP A 62 -19.29 -30.29 11.65
C ASP A 62 -19.95 -28.95 11.97
N ASP A 63 -19.50 -28.33 13.05
CA ASP A 63 -20.10 -27.11 13.58
C ASP A 63 -20.13 -26.03 12.48
N THR A 64 -19.13 -26.05 11.60
CA THR A 64 -19.02 -25.23 10.40
C THR A 64 -20.16 -25.45 9.41
N LEU A 65 -20.48 -26.70 9.06
CA LEU A 65 -21.55 -26.99 8.10
C LEU A 65 -22.92 -26.68 8.69
N THR A 66 -23.13 -27.00 9.97
CA THR A 66 -24.38 -26.67 10.67
C THR A 66 -24.62 -25.19 10.71
N ALA A 67 -23.58 -24.44 11.03
CA ALA A 67 -23.68 -23.00 11.12
C ALA A 67 -23.80 -22.34 9.74
N LEU A 68 -23.29 -22.94 8.66
CA LEU A 68 -23.46 -22.40 7.30
C LEU A 68 -24.82 -22.76 6.67
N SER A 69 -25.36 -23.93 6.98
CA SER A 69 -26.63 -24.40 6.42
C SER A 69 -27.81 -23.53 6.87
N GLY A 70 -28.66 -23.10 5.93
CA GLY A 70 -29.88 -22.35 6.23
C GLY A 70 -29.70 -20.85 6.51
N LYS A 71 -28.48 -20.32 6.45
CA LYS A 71 -28.25 -18.86 6.50
C LYS A 71 -28.51 -18.22 5.13
N ASP A 72 -29.08 -17.02 5.12
CA ASP A 72 -29.13 -16.17 3.94
C ASP A 72 -27.75 -15.57 3.64
N VAL A 73 -27.63 -14.85 2.52
CA VAL A 73 -26.34 -14.24 2.10
C VAL A 73 -25.77 -13.38 3.22
N ALA A 74 -26.58 -12.57 3.90
CA ALA A 74 -26.13 -11.73 5.01
C ALA A 74 -25.61 -12.56 6.20
N GLY A 75 -26.32 -13.63 6.57
CA GLY A 75 -25.93 -14.56 7.62
C GLY A 75 -24.61 -15.28 7.31
N LEU A 76 -24.39 -15.66 6.04
CA LEU A 76 -23.15 -16.28 5.59
C LEU A 76 -21.96 -15.32 5.68
N LEU A 77 -22.10 -14.07 5.21
CA LEU A 77 -21.05 -13.06 5.32
C LEU A 77 -20.69 -12.76 6.78
N SER A 78 -21.68 -12.74 7.67
CA SER A 78 -21.46 -12.55 9.11
C SER A 78 -20.71 -13.71 9.74
N TYR A 79 -21.13 -14.94 9.48
CA TYR A 79 -20.49 -16.13 10.04
C TYR A 79 -19.02 -16.29 9.59
N LEU A 80 -18.73 -15.94 8.34
CA LEU A 80 -17.36 -15.99 7.79
C LEU A 80 -16.51 -14.76 8.15
N GLY A 81 -17.04 -13.80 8.93
CA GLY A 81 -16.32 -12.56 9.27
C GLY A 81 -16.08 -11.63 8.06
N LEU A 82 -16.83 -11.83 6.97
CA LEU A 82 -16.71 -11.09 5.71
C LEU A 82 -17.58 -9.82 5.68
N THR A 83 -18.25 -9.46 6.78
CA THR A 83 -19.07 -8.24 6.87
C THR A 83 -18.28 -6.95 6.67
N SER A 84 -16.96 -7.01 6.88
CA SER A 84 -16.01 -5.91 6.66
C SER A 84 -14.94 -6.23 5.60
N ALA A 85 -14.97 -7.43 5.01
CA ALA A 85 -14.08 -7.74 3.89
C ALA A 85 -14.51 -6.85 2.72
N ALA A 86 -13.56 -6.04 2.22
CA ALA A 86 -13.81 -5.00 1.25
C ALA A 86 -14.73 -5.50 0.13
N LYS A 87 -15.97 -5.00 0.11
CA LYS A 87 -16.79 -5.09 -1.09
C LYS A 87 -15.94 -4.51 -2.20
N THR A 88 -15.72 -5.28 -3.26
CA THR A 88 -15.11 -4.82 -4.50
C THR A 88 -16.03 -3.84 -5.23
N ASP A 89 -16.61 -2.89 -4.51
CA ASP A 89 -17.35 -1.78 -5.09
C ASP A 89 -16.33 -0.74 -5.55
N ALA A 90 -16.57 -0.17 -6.74
CA ALA A 90 -15.69 0.81 -7.37
C ALA A 90 -15.47 2.10 -6.56
N LYS A 91 -16.12 2.25 -5.39
CA LYS A 91 -16.00 3.39 -4.49
C LYS A 91 -16.05 2.89 -3.04
N ASN A 92 -14.89 2.90 -2.38
CA ASN A 92 -14.82 2.57 -0.97
C ASN A 92 -14.90 3.85 -0.15
N THR A 93 -15.97 4.02 0.64
CA THR A 93 -16.14 5.17 1.53
C THR A 93 -15.58 4.83 2.91
N PHE A 94 -14.40 5.35 3.22
CA PHE A 94 -13.79 5.20 4.54
C PHE A 94 -14.31 6.29 5.48
N THR A 95 -15.09 5.91 6.48
CA THR A 95 -15.64 6.85 7.49
C THR A 95 -14.70 7.09 8.67
N GLN A 96 -13.67 6.25 8.83
CA GLN A 96 -12.68 6.34 9.89
C GLN A 96 -11.33 6.81 9.33
N LYS A 97 -10.47 7.36 10.21
CA LYS A 97 -9.09 7.75 9.86
C LYS A 97 -8.34 6.56 9.28
N GLN A 98 -7.80 6.73 8.07
CA GLN A 98 -6.95 5.74 7.41
C GLN A 98 -5.47 6.11 7.62
N THR A 99 -4.65 5.13 7.95
CA THR A 99 -3.19 5.28 8.06
C THR A 99 -2.54 4.34 7.05
N PHE A 100 -1.88 4.91 6.03
CA PHE A 100 -1.11 4.15 5.06
C PHE A 100 0.37 4.17 5.47
N SER A 101 0.99 3.01 5.61
CA SER A 101 2.41 2.89 5.99
C SER A 101 3.38 3.01 4.80
N GLY A 102 2.85 3.19 3.59
CA GLY A 102 3.62 3.34 2.36
C GLY A 102 3.14 4.52 1.52
N SER A 103 3.80 4.75 0.37
CA SER A 103 3.44 5.83 -0.55
C SER A 103 2.04 5.63 -1.13
N VAL A 104 1.20 6.66 -1.04
CA VAL A 104 -0.10 6.71 -1.72
C VAL A 104 0.07 7.46 -3.03
N ALA A 105 -0.10 6.76 -4.15
CA ALA A 105 -0.10 7.38 -5.47
C ALA A 105 -1.48 8.02 -5.72
N LEU A 106 -1.50 9.32 -5.97
CA LEU A 106 -2.69 10.07 -6.37
C LEU A 106 -2.57 10.40 -7.86
N PRO A 107 -3.65 10.30 -8.67
CA PRO A 107 -3.61 10.77 -10.05
C PRO A 107 -3.29 12.27 -10.10
N SER A 108 -2.57 12.68 -11.15
CA SER A 108 -2.35 14.08 -11.50
C SER A 108 -3.71 14.77 -11.56
N ASP A 109 -3.92 15.78 -10.70
CA ASP A 109 -5.16 16.54 -10.49
C ASP A 109 -6.16 15.97 -9.45
N THR A 110 -5.68 15.23 -8.46
CA THR A 110 -6.51 14.89 -7.29
C THR A 110 -6.73 16.10 -6.39
N THR A 111 -7.95 16.61 -6.33
CA THR A 111 -8.36 17.58 -5.30
C THR A 111 -8.52 16.87 -3.96
N LEU A 112 -7.58 17.11 -3.04
CA LEU A 112 -7.74 16.74 -1.64
C LEU A 112 -8.58 17.84 -0.96
N ASN A 113 -9.80 17.53 -0.54
CA ASN A 113 -10.63 18.44 0.25
C ASN A 113 -10.53 18.04 1.72
N GLY A 114 -9.84 18.86 2.53
CA GLY A 114 -9.59 18.55 3.93
C GLY A 114 -8.93 19.72 4.67
N ILE A 115 -9.19 19.79 5.97
CA ILE A 115 -8.53 20.71 6.90
C ILE A 115 -7.13 20.19 7.23
N GLY A 116 -6.08 21.02 7.07
CA GLY A 116 -4.68 20.65 7.34
C GLY A 116 -3.86 20.14 6.14
N LEU A 117 -4.36 20.30 4.91
CA LEU A 117 -3.65 19.92 3.67
C LEU A 117 -2.57 20.91 3.22
N GLU A 118 -2.48 22.06 3.89
CA GLU A 118 -1.61 23.18 3.52
C GLU A 118 -0.11 22.82 3.63
N SER A 119 0.27 21.87 4.51
CA SER A 119 1.67 21.54 4.76
C SER A 119 2.31 20.55 3.76
N LEU A 120 1.52 19.85 2.94
CA LEU A 120 2.05 18.76 2.09
C LEU A 120 2.40 19.21 0.66
N PHE A 121 1.73 20.24 0.14
CA PHE A 121 2.09 20.87 -1.14
C PHE A 121 3.19 21.93 -1.01
N ASP A 122 3.56 22.31 0.23
CA ASP A 122 4.59 23.30 0.54
C ASP A 122 6.01 22.68 0.63
N SER A 123 6.14 21.35 0.64
CA SER A 123 7.45 20.68 0.77
C SER A 123 8.39 20.87 -0.42
N LYS A 124 7.93 21.48 -1.52
CA LYS A 124 8.78 21.86 -2.67
C LYS A 124 9.07 23.35 -2.77
N LEU A 125 8.37 24.20 -2.02
CA LEU A 125 8.75 25.60 -1.92
C LEU A 125 9.60 25.75 -0.67
N ASP A 126 10.92 25.57 -0.84
CA ASP A 126 11.84 25.98 0.21
C ASP A 126 11.80 27.51 0.31
N ALA A 127 10.86 28.04 1.08
CA ALA A 127 10.67 29.47 1.28
C ALA A 127 11.91 30.12 1.92
N SER A 128 12.80 29.34 2.56
CA SER A 128 14.09 29.81 3.04
C SER A 128 15.06 30.15 1.89
N ASN A 129 14.85 29.58 0.70
CA ASN A 129 15.58 29.91 -0.52
C ASN A 129 14.88 30.98 -1.38
N ALA A 130 13.68 31.43 -1.01
CA ALA A 130 13.04 32.54 -1.70
C ALA A 130 13.86 33.84 -1.52
N LEU A 131 13.91 34.66 -2.56
CA LEU A 131 14.62 35.94 -2.56
C LEU A 131 14.06 36.85 -1.47
N GLY A 132 14.92 37.40 -0.62
CA GLY A 132 14.55 38.35 0.43
C GLY A 132 14.04 37.73 1.73
N THR A 133 13.70 36.43 1.79
CA THR A 133 13.24 35.81 3.04
C THR A 133 14.39 35.77 4.05
N GLY A 134 14.24 36.42 5.21
CA GLY A 134 15.29 36.44 6.24
C GLY A 134 16.57 37.17 5.84
N GLN A 135 16.50 38.05 4.83
CA GLN A 135 17.56 38.99 4.48
C GLN A 135 17.21 40.38 4.99
N ASN A 136 18.21 41.22 5.23
CA ASN A 136 18.02 42.61 5.65
C ASN A 136 18.66 43.57 4.65
N TRP A 137 18.02 44.71 4.43
CA TRP A 137 18.64 45.83 3.71
C TRP A 137 19.76 46.41 4.56
N VAL A 138 20.97 46.45 3.99
CA VAL A 138 22.16 47.01 4.62
C VAL A 138 22.65 48.17 3.76
N ASP A 139 22.77 49.35 4.37
CA ASP A 139 23.46 50.48 3.75
C ASP A 139 24.96 50.19 3.72
N VAL A 140 25.50 50.15 2.51
CA VAL A 140 26.91 49.84 2.24
C VAL A 140 27.59 51.00 1.51
N THR A 141 26.98 52.19 1.49
CA THR A 141 27.45 53.38 0.76
C THR A 141 28.93 53.67 1.00
N ALA A 142 29.37 53.66 2.27
CA ALA A 142 30.76 53.95 2.64
C ALA A 142 31.77 52.85 2.21
N SER A 143 31.30 51.65 1.87
CA SER A 143 32.13 50.49 1.46
C SER A 143 32.06 50.20 -0.04
N ARG A 144 31.42 51.09 -0.81
CA ARG A 144 31.23 50.93 -2.24
C ARG A 144 31.77 52.12 -3.01
N THR A 145 32.28 51.86 -4.19
CA THR A 145 32.82 52.86 -5.10
C THR A 145 32.39 52.48 -6.51
N ALA A 146 31.90 53.46 -7.27
CA ALA A 146 31.51 53.23 -8.65
C ALA A 146 32.72 52.83 -9.50
N GLY A 147 32.49 51.99 -10.51
CA GLY A 147 33.54 51.43 -11.36
C GLY A 147 34.32 50.27 -10.73
N VAL A 148 34.08 49.94 -9.47
CA VAL A 148 34.69 48.77 -8.81
C VAL A 148 33.80 47.54 -9.01
N THR A 149 34.44 46.41 -9.33
CA THR A 149 33.76 45.11 -9.42
C THR A 149 33.70 44.46 -8.06
N TYR A 150 32.49 44.11 -7.62
CA TYR A 150 32.24 43.40 -6.38
C TYR A 150 31.71 42.00 -6.67
N THR A 151 31.94 41.04 -5.77
CA THR A 151 31.39 39.69 -5.86
C THR A 151 30.35 39.50 -4.77
N ASN A 152 29.20 38.93 -5.09
CA ASN A 152 28.29 38.42 -4.06
C ASN A 152 28.91 37.18 -3.42
N THR A 153 29.62 37.35 -2.31
CA THR A 153 30.26 36.25 -1.57
C THR A 153 29.32 35.54 -0.60
N THR A 154 28.04 35.92 -0.56
CA THR A 154 27.05 35.21 0.26
C THR A 154 26.60 33.93 -0.44
N THR A 155 25.97 33.03 0.30
CA THR A 155 25.40 31.79 -0.27
C THR A 155 24.03 32.01 -0.92
N ARG A 156 23.52 33.25 -0.92
CA ARG A 156 22.16 33.59 -1.36
C ARG A 156 22.21 34.72 -2.40
N PRO A 157 21.22 34.83 -3.30
CA PRO A 157 21.13 36.02 -4.14
C PRO A 157 21.01 37.28 -3.26
N ILE A 158 21.65 38.37 -3.69
CA ILE A 158 21.44 39.69 -3.08
C ILE A 158 20.69 40.58 -4.05
N CYS A 159 19.93 41.54 -3.53
CA CYS A 159 19.44 42.65 -4.34
C CYS A 159 20.33 43.86 -4.12
N VAL A 160 20.63 44.58 -5.19
CA VAL A 160 21.40 45.83 -5.17
C VAL A 160 20.47 46.96 -5.57
N SER A 161 20.46 48.06 -4.80
CA SER A 161 19.67 49.26 -5.08
C SER A 161 20.56 50.49 -4.98
N ILE A 162 20.71 51.21 -6.09
CA ILE A 162 21.65 52.34 -6.22
C ILE A 162 20.93 53.51 -6.89
N PRO A 163 20.54 54.55 -6.12
CA PRO A 163 20.07 55.81 -6.69
C PRO A 163 21.24 56.56 -7.33
N GLU A 164 21.16 56.77 -8.64
CA GLU A 164 22.12 57.60 -9.37
C GLU A 164 21.81 59.09 -9.21
N THR A 165 22.81 59.95 -9.43
CA THR A 165 22.72 61.39 -9.18
C THR A 165 23.36 62.25 -10.28
N ALA A 166 23.61 61.70 -11.46
CA ALA A 166 24.40 62.42 -12.44
C ALA A 166 23.95 62.18 -13.88
N ASP A 167 23.97 63.26 -14.65
CA ASP A 167 23.59 63.28 -16.07
C ASP A 167 24.43 62.37 -16.96
N GLY A 168 23.78 61.81 -17.97
CA GLY A 168 24.39 60.93 -18.95
C GLY A 168 24.06 59.46 -18.69
N GLN A 169 24.93 58.57 -19.15
CA GLN A 169 24.66 57.14 -19.15
C GLN A 169 25.18 56.46 -17.87
N ARG A 170 24.32 55.65 -17.25
CA ARG A 170 24.59 54.86 -16.03
C ARG A 170 24.19 53.41 -16.26
N GLY A 171 24.95 52.49 -15.69
CA GLY A 171 24.71 51.07 -15.90
C GLY A 171 25.08 50.25 -14.68
N LEU A 172 24.21 49.30 -14.36
CA LEU A 172 24.46 48.24 -13.39
C LEU A 172 24.59 46.94 -14.17
N TYR A 173 25.73 46.28 -13.99
CA TYR A 173 26.05 45.04 -14.68
C TYR A 173 26.16 43.90 -13.67
N VAL A 174 25.63 42.73 -14.02
CA VAL A 174 25.74 41.48 -13.24
C VAL A 174 26.26 40.39 -14.16
N GLY A 175 27.36 39.75 -13.80
CA GLY A 175 28.02 38.75 -14.65
C GLY A 175 28.42 39.29 -16.03
N GLY A 176 28.66 40.60 -16.15
CA GLY A 176 28.94 41.28 -17.43
C GLY A 176 27.70 41.67 -18.25
N VAL A 177 26.50 41.30 -17.83
CA VAL A 177 25.23 41.68 -18.50
C VAL A 177 24.72 43.00 -17.94
N LEU A 178 24.35 43.96 -18.80
CA LEU A 178 23.70 45.21 -18.40
C LEU A 178 22.27 44.91 -17.91
N THR A 179 22.08 44.83 -16.60
CA THR A 179 20.79 44.45 -15.97
C THR A 179 19.90 45.65 -15.68
N ALA A 180 20.48 46.83 -15.45
CA ALA A 180 19.75 48.08 -15.32
C ALA A 180 20.53 49.22 -15.96
N PHE A 181 19.80 50.15 -16.56
CA PHE A 181 20.33 51.25 -17.34
C PHE A 181 19.53 52.51 -17.09
N ALA A 182 20.21 53.63 -16.90
CA ALA A 182 19.59 54.95 -16.87
C ALA A 182 20.34 55.88 -17.84
N ARG A 183 19.60 56.73 -18.53
CA ARG A 183 20.14 57.79 -19.38
C ARG A 183 19.20 58.98 -19.36
N GLY A 184 19.69 60.11 -18.89
CA GLY A 184 18.91 61.34 -18.81
C GLY A 184 19.78 62.54 -18.44
N ALA A 185 19.13 63.69 -18.38
CA ALA A 185 19.63 64.88 -17.71
C ALA A 185 18.58 65.28 -16.67
N ASP A 186 19.02 65.69 -15.48
CA ASP A 186 18.17 66.10 -14.36
C ASP A 186 17.08 65.06 -14.00
N SER A 187 17.39 63.77 -14.17
CA SER A 187 16.44 62.66 -14.00
C SER A 187 17.07 61.55 -13.17
N ASP A 188 17.01 61.67 -11.85
CA ASP A 188 17.56 60.68 -10.93
C ASP A 188 16.74 59.38 -10.95
N SER A 189 17.39 58.25 -11.23
CA SER A 189 16.78 56.91 -11.22
C SER A 189 17.42 55.99 -10.18
N THR A 190 16.72 54.93 -9.78
CA THR A 190 17.33 53.85 -8.98
C THR A 190 17.64 52.66 -9.88
N LEU A 191 18.91 52.29 -9.96
CA LEU A 191 19.33 51.08 -10.64
C LEU A 191 19.23 49.91 -9.66
N PHE A 192 18.47 48.89 -10.06
CA PHE A 192 18.20 47.72 -9.26
C PHE A 192 18.59 46.45 -10.00
N ALA A 193 19.21 45.49 -9.30
CA ALA A 193 19.48 44.18 -9.86
C ALA A 193 19.53 43.09 -8.79
N ILE A 194 19.26 41.86 -9.20
CA ILE A 194 19.52 40.65 -8.40
C ILE A 194 20.89 40.11 -8.82
N VAL A 195 21.76 39.85 -7.85
CA VAL A 195 23.10 39.29 -8.05
C VAL A 195 23.13 37.88 -7.47
N PRO A 196 23.21 36.82 -8.30
CA PRO A 196 23.32 35.45 -7.83
C PRO A 196 24.54 35.22 -6.91
N PRO A 197 24.53 34.17 -6.07
CA PRO A 197 25.71 33.76 -5.30
C PRO A 197 26.93 33.56 -6.20
N GLY A 198 28.08 34.11 -5.81
CA GLY A 198 29.33 34.02 -6.57
C GLY A 198 29.40 34.89 -7.83
N ALA A 199 28.29 35.53 -8.24
CA ALA A 199 28.30 36.42 -9.38
C ALA A 199 28.99 37.76 -9.05
N GLN A 200 29.69 38.31 -10.04
CA GLN A 200 30.27 39.64 -9.98
C GLN A 200 29.26 40.69 -10.44
N TYR A 201 29.36 41.90 -9.91
CA TYR A 201 28.56 43.03 -10.34
C TYR A 201 29.34 44.34 -10.22
N ILE A 202 28.96 45.32 -11.03
CA ILE A 202 29.62 46.63 -11.13
C ILE A 202 28.59 47.69 -11.48
N PHE A 203 28.64 48.82 -10.78
CA PHE A 203 27.89 50.02 -11.10
C PHE A 203 28.82 51.05 -11.74
N SER A 204 28.39 51.63 -12.86
CA SER A 204 29.08 52.72 -13.55
C SER A 204 28.23 53.98 -13.49
N GLY A 205 28.67 54.99 -12.73
CA GLY A 205 27.93 56.23 -12.52
C GLY A 205 28.35 56.99 -11.27
N ALA A 206 27.68 58.12 -11.00
CA ALA A 206 27.64 58.72 -9.67
C ALA A 206 26.40 58.24 -8.92
N PHE A 207 26.46 58.15 -7.60
CA PHE A 207 25.35 57.70 -6.76
C PHE A 207 25.30 58.48 -5.44
N SER A 208 24.12 58.54 -4.83
CA SER A 208 23.92 59.13 -3.49
C SER A 208 23.96 58.11 -2.37
N SER A 209 23.51 56.88 -2.65
CA SER A 209 23.52 55.77 -1.68
C SER A 209 23.64 54.42 -2.38
N TRP A 210 23.96 53.40 -1.60
CA TRP A 210 24.05 52.03 -2.07
C TRP A 210 23.57 51.09 -0.98
N ALA A 211 22.49 50.37 -1.28
CA ALA A 211 21.92 49.40 -0.37
C ALA A 211 21.96 47.99 -0.98
N GLU A 212 22.20 47.00 -0.13
CA GLU A 212 22.19 45.59 -0.50
C GLU A 212 21.25 44.81 0.44
N LEU A 213 20.30 44.06 -0.13
CA LEU A 213 19.48 43.09 0.61
C LEU A 213 20.27 41.79 0.71
N ARG A 214 20.72 41.43 1.92
CA ARG A 214 21.61 40.29 2.16
C ARG A 214 21.18 39.46 3.36
#